data_AF-A0A7S2EZ10-F1
#
_entry.id   AF-A0A7S2EZ10-F1
#
_cell.length_a   1.000
_cell.length_b   1.000
_cell.length_c   1.000
_cell.angle_alpha   90.00
_cell.angle_beta   90.00
_cell.angle_gamma   90.00
#
_symmetry.space_group_name_H-M   'P 1'
#
loop_
_entity.id
_entity.type
_entity.pdbx_description
1 polymer ?
#
loop_
_entity_poly.entity_id
_entity_poly.type
_entity_poly.pdbx_seq_one_letter_code
_entity_poly.pdbx_strand_id
1 'polypeptide(L)'
;EEYDCVVLGTGLKECVLSGLLSVDGLKVLHMDRNDYYGGTCASLNLDQLFQHFRQTDAPEELGHNRDYNVDLIPKFIMATGILVKLLIHTDVTRYLEFKQVEGSYVAKGSKIHKVPATDTEAATSPLMGLLEK
;
A
#
# COMPACT_ATOMS: atom_id res chain seq x y z
N GLU A 1 16.57 9.68 28.76
CA GLU A 1 17.45 8.74 28.04
C GLU A 1 18.03 9.43 26.82
N GLU A 2 19.21 9.01 26.36
CA GLU A 2 19.83 9.48 25.13
C GLU A 2 19.57 8.49 23.99
N TYR A 3 19.39 9.01 22.77
CA TYR A 3 19.15 8.29 21.52
C TYR A 3 19.99 8.93 20.41
N ASP A 4 20.46 8.13 19.47
CA ASP A 4 21.25 8.62 18.33
C ASP A 4 20.36 9.31 17.28
N CYS A 5 19.11 8.84 17.15
CA CYS A 5 18.13 9.38 16.20
C CYS A 5 16.73 9.37 16.80
N VAL A 6 15.93 10.38 16.46
CA VAL A 6 14.49 10.44 16.77
C VAL A 6 13.71 10.53 15.47
N VAL A 7 12.82 9.57 15.24
CA VAL A 7 11.93 9.50 14.08
C VAL A 7 10.51 9.82 14.53
N LEU A 8 9.90 10.82 13.90
CA LEU A 8 8.55 11.28 14.20
C LEU A 8 7.60 10.92 13.06
N GLY A 9 6.57 10.12 13.36
CA GLY A 9 5.63 9.56 12.40
C GLY A 9 5.97 8.12 12.03
N THR A 10 4.95 7.31 11.81
CA THR A 10 5.05 5.87 11.52
C THR A 10 4.56 5.53 10.11
N GLY A 11 4.74 6.48 9.19
CA GLY A 11 4.53 6.23 7.77
C GLY A 11 5.58 5.27 7.20
N LEU A 12 5.34 4.79 5.98
CA LEU A 12 6.24 3.82 5.33
C LEU A 12 7.68 4.34 5.23
N LYS A 13 7.88 5.62 4.93
CA LYS A 13 9.22 6.20 4.73
C LYS A 13 9.97 6.26 6.06
N GLU A 14 9.28 6.71 7.11
CA GLU A 14 9.80 6.83 8.45
C GLU A 14 10.16 5.46 9.03
N CYS A 15 9.28 4.46 8.85
CA CYS A 15 9.54 3.07 9.26
C CYS A 15 10.73 2.45 8.53
N VAL A 16 10.86 2.67 7.22
CA VAL A 16 12.01 2.19 6.45
C VAL A 16 13.32 2.82 6.97
N LEU A 17 13.33 4.13 7.18
CA LEU A 17 14.52 4.82 7.71
C LEU A 17 14.87 4.36 9.13
N SER A 18 13.86 4.27 10.01
CA SER A 18 14.02 3.78 11.38
C SER A 18 14.60 2.37 11.42
N GLY A 19 14.10 1.47 10.56
CA GLY A 19 14.62 0.11 10.42
C GLY A 19 16.07 0.08 9.94
N LEU A 20 16.40 0.84 8.89
CA LEU A 20 17.78 0.89 8.35
C LEU A 20 18.79 1.43 9.37
N LEU A 21 18.44 2.52 10.08
CA LEU A 21 19.28 3.10 11.12
C LEU A 21 19.49 2.13 12.29
N SER A 22 18.45 1.37 12.67
CA SER A 22 18.55 0.36 13.72
C SER A 22 19.44 -0.82 13.29
N VAL A 23 19.38 -1.24 12.02
CA VAL A 23 20.26 -2.27 11.46
C VAL A 23 21.72 -1.82 11.44
N ASP A 24 21.98 -0.52 11.24
CA ASP A 24 23.32 0.10 11.33
C ASP A 24 23.84 0.24 12.78
N GLY A 25 23.03 -0.18 13.77
CA GLY A 25 23.40 -0.19 15.19
C GLY A 25 23.09 1.09 15.96
N LEU A 26 22.38 2.04 15.36
CA LEU A 26 21.97 3.27 16.03
C LEU A 26 20.80 3.04 16.99
N LYS A 27 20.81 3.71 18.13
CA LYS A 27 19.70 3.70 19.09
C LYS A 27 18.62 4.68 18.63
N VAL A 28 17.59 4.16 17.96
CA VAL A 28 16.49 4.97 17.39
C VAL A 28 15.29 5.04 18.34
N LEU A 29 14.78 6.25 18.58
CA LEU A 29 13.47 6.47 19.18
C LEU A 29 12.45 6.75 18.07
N HIS A 30 11.45 5.90 17.91
CA HIS A 30 10.42 6.03 16.87
C HIS A 30 9.05 6.21 17.52
N MET A 31 8.39 7.33 17.22
CA MET A 31 7.09 7.67 17.83
C MET A 31 6.16 8.35 16.84
N ASP A 32 4.85 8.25 17.09
CA ASP A 32 3.80 8.95 16.34
C ASP A 32 2.91 9.74 17.30
N ARG A 33 2.26 10.79 16.79
CA ARG A 33 1.23 11.52 17.53
C ARG A 33 -0.11 10.79 17.49
N ASN A 34 -0.32 9.94 16.49
CA ASN A 34 -1.53 9.16 16.33
C ASN A 34 -1.46 7.90 17.20
N ASP A 35 -2.61 7.39 17.61
CA ASP A 35 -2.77 6.14 18.36
C ASP A 35 -2.73 4.88 17.46
N TYR A 36 -2.45 5.07 16.17
CA TYR A 36 -2.32 4.03 15.15
C TYR A 36 -1.08 4.24 14.28
N TYR A 37 -0.61 3.16 13.65
CA TYR A 37 0.50 3.17 12.70
C TYR A 37 0.07 3.63 11.30
N GLY A 38 1.03 4.11 10.50
CA GLY A 38 0.86 4.37 9.06
C GLY A 38 0.63 5.83 8.68
N GLY A 39 0.35 6.71 9.67
CA GLY A 39 0.17 8.14 9.46
C GLY A 39 -0.86 8.45 8.36
N THR A 40 -0.49 9.27 7.37
CA THR A 40 -1.37 9.62 6.25
C THR A 40 -1.72 8.46 5.33
N CYS A 41 -0.95 7.37 5.38
CA CYS A 41 -1.16 6.16 4.58
C CYS A 41 -1.72 5.01 5.41
N ALA A 42 -2.31 5.29 6.58
CA ALA A 42 -2.89 4.27 7.43
C ALA A 42 -4.05 3.53 6.73
N SER A 43 -4.25 2.29 7.14
CA SER A 43 -5.44 1.50 6.80
C SER A 43 -6.38 1.54 8.01
N LEU A 44 -7.61 1.98 7.80
CA LEU A 44 -8.60 2.13 8.86
C LEU A 44 -9.58 0.96 8.85
N ASN A 45 -10.03 0.56 10.04
CA ASN A 45 -11.19 -0.32 10.14
C ASN A 45 -12.50 0.46 9.84
N LEU A 46 -13.65 -0.23 9.76
CA LEU A 46 -14.92 0.42 9.44
C LEU A 46 -15.29 1.54 10.42
N ASP A 47 -15.20 1.30 11.73
CA ASP A 47 -15.59 2.30 12.73
C ASP A 47 -14.74 3.57 12.59
N GLN A 48 -13.41 3.39 12.45
CA GLN A 48 -12.48 4.48 12.22
C GLN A 48 -12.76 5.21 10.90
N LEU A 49 -13.07 4.49 9.83
CA LEU A 49 -13.35 5.05 8.51
C LEU A 49 -14.62 5.91 8.52
N PHE A 50 -15.71 5.40 9.09
CA PHE A 50 -16.97 6.12 9.20
C PHE A 50 -16.85 7.32 10.13
N GLN A 51 -16.16 7.16 11.26
CA GLN A 51 -15.89 8.28 12.15
C GLN A 51 -15.04 9.36 11.46
N HIS A 52 -14.04 8.98 10.67
CA HIS A 52 -13.15 9.91 9.97
C HIS A 52 -13.85 10.73 8.88
N PHE A 53 -14.67 10.09 8.04
CA PHE A 53 -15.27 10.76 6.87
C PHE A 53 -16.72 11.19 7.05
N ARG A 54 -17.46 10.56 7.96
CA ARG A 54 -18.91 10.80 8.16
C ARG A 54 -19.27 11.25 9.57
N GLN A 55 -18.38 11.06 10.55
CA GLN A 55 -18.64 11.34 11.97
C GLN A 55 -19.87 10.59 12.50
N THR A 56 -20.03 9.35 12.04
CA THR A 56 -21.11 8.44 12.45
C THR A 56 -20.53 7.06 12.76
N ASP A 57 -21.32 6.22 13.42
CA ASP A 57 -21.01 4.80 13.56
C ASP A 57 -21.08 4.07 12.20
N ALA A 58 -20.37 2.96 12.09
CA ALA A 58 -20.42 2.10 10.92
C ALA A 58 -21.75 1.30 10.87
N PRO A 59 -22.42 1.19 9.70
CA PRO A 59 -23.61 0.38 9.55
C PRO A 59 -23.35 -1.11 9.85
N GLU A 60 -24.19 -1.72 10.70
CA GLU A 60 -24.05 -3.15 11.07
C GLU A 60 -24.15 -4.11 9.87
N GLU A 61 -24.83 -3.68 8.80
CA GLU A 61 -25.00 -4.44 7.56
C GLU A 61 -23.69 -4.70 6.80
N LEU A 62 -22.62 -3.95 7.08
CA LEU A 62 -21.30 -4.17 6.48
C LEU A 62 -20.52 -5.31 7.16
N GLY A 63 -21.02 -5.90 8.25
CA GLY A 63 -20.36 -7.02 8.92
C GLY A 63 -19.39 -6.59 10.02
N HIS A 64 -18.43 -7.45 10.36
CA HIS A 64 -17.58 -7.23 11.52
C HIS A 64 -16.44 -6.24 11.23
N ASN A 65 -16.26 -5.25 12.12
CA ASN A 65 -15.25 -4.20 11.97
C ASN A 65 -13.81 -4.73 11.70
N ARG A 66 -13.42 -5.85 12.32
CA ARG A 66 -12.09 -6.47 12.18
C ARG A 66 -11.78 -7.05 10.79
N ASP A 67 -12.79 -7.26 9.96
CA ASP A 67 -12.61 -7.83 8.62
C ASP A 67 -12.13 -6.78 7.62
N TYR A 68 -12.07 -5.50 8.04
CA TYR A 68 -11.78 -4.36 7.19
C TYR A 68 -10.45 -3.71 7.55
N ASN A 69 -9.65 -3.50 6.52
CA ASN A 69 -8.47 -2.65 6.53
C ASN A 69 -8.52 -1.80 5.26
N VAL A 70 -9.05 -0.58 5.36
CA VAL A 70 -9.33 0.31 4.24
C VAL A 70 -8.25 1.37 4.15
N ASP A 71 -7.46 1.32 3.09
CA ASP A 71 -6.36 2.26 2.86
C ASP A 71 -6.87 3.69 2.62
N LEU A 72 -6.34 4.66 3.37
CA LEU A 72 -6.60 6.08 3.13
C LEU A 72 -6.03 6.56 1.79
N ILE A 73 -4.91 5.97 1.36
CA ILE A 73 -4.23 6.34 0.13
C ILE A 73 -3.98 5.07 -0.69
N PRO A 74 -4.73 4.83 -1.78
CA PRO A 74 -4.56 3.63 -2.59
C PRO A 74 -3.20 3.64 -3.29
N LYS A 75 -2.45 2.55 -3.15
CA LYS A 75 -1.14 2.33 -3.76
C LYS A 75 -0.97 0.86 -4.12
N PHE A 76 -0.25 0.61 -5.21
CA PHE A 76 0.22 -0.72 -5.56
C PHE A 76 1.75 -0.76 -5.52
N ILE A 77 2.29 -1.95 -5.30
CA ILE A 77 3.73 -2.18 -5.31
C ILE A 77 4.10 -2.79 -6.66
N MET A 78 4.96 -2.10 -7.40
CA MET A 78 5.51 -2.62 -8.66
C MET A 78 6.42 -3.82 -8.36
N ALA A 79 6.15 -4.97 -8.97
CA ALA A 79 6.84 -6.23 -8.68
C ALA A 79 8.38 -6.16 -8.79
N THR A 80 8.90 -5.36 -9.73
CA THR A 80 10.35 -5.15 -9.93
C THR A 80 10.84 -3.79 -9.45
N GLY A 81 10.01 -3.08 -8.68
CA GLY A 81 10.29 -1.73 -8.19
C GLY A 81 11.36 -1.68 -7.09
N ILE A 82 11.89 -0.48 -6.85
CA ILE A 82 12.91 -0.22 -5.82
C ILE A 82 12.41 -0.64 -4.43
N LEU A 83 11.12 -0.42 -4.13
CA LEU A 83 10.54 -0.81 -2.84
C LEU A 83 10.60 -2.33 -2.61
N VAL A 84 10.27 -3.16 -3.60
CA VAL A 84 10.35 -4.62 -3.46
C VAL A 84 11.79 -5.05 -3.21
N LYS A 85 12.75 -4.48 -3.96
CA LYS A 85 14.17 -4.75 -3.75
C LYS A 85 14.58 -4.40 -2.33
N LEU A 86 14.20 -3.22 -1.83
CA LEU A 86 14.49 -2.79 -0.47
C LEU A 86 13.89 -3.74 0.59
N LEU A 87 12.61 -4.12 0.45
CA LEU A 87 11.94 -5.04 1.37
C LEU A 87 12.65 -6.41 1.45
N ILE A 88 13.16 -6.91 0.32
CA ILE A 88 13.94 -8.16 0.26
C ILE A 88 15.29 -7.97 0.98
N HIS A 89 16.03 -6.90 0.69
CA HIS A 89 17.35 -6.67 1.29
C HIS A 89 17.32 -6.43 2.80
N THR A 90 16.20 -5.90 3.31
CA THR A 90 15.97 -5.61 4.72
C THR A 90 15.29 -6.76 5.48
N ASP A 91 15.05 -7.91 4.83
CA ASP A 91 14.34 -9.07 5.42
C ASP A 91 12.90 -8.76 5.91
N VAL A 92 12.34 -7.59 5.58
CA VAL A 92 10.98 -7.18 6.00
C VAL A 92 9.89 -8.07 5.38
N THR A 93 10.18 -8.76 4.28
CA THR A 93 9.28 -9.74 3.65
C THR A 93 8.88 -10.90 4.58
N ARG A 94 9.54 -11.08 5.73
CA ARG A 94 9.13 -12.07 6.75
C ARG A 94 7.86 -11.68 7.51
N TYR A 95 7.48 -10.40 7.46
CA TYR A 95 6.34 -9.84 8.19
C TYR A 95 5.17 -9.46 7.28
N LEU A 96 5.36 -9.55 5.96
CA LEU A 96 4.38 -9.11 4.96
C LEU A 96 4.15 -10.20 3.93
N GLU A 97 2.88 -10.44 3.64
CA GLU A 97 2.47 -11.29 2.53
C GLU A 97 1.92 -10.42 1.39
N PHE A 98 2.14 -10.87 0.15
CA PHE A 98 1.72 -10.15 -1.05
C PHE A 98 0.86 -11.03 -1.94
N LYS A 99 -0.19 -10.43 -2.50
CA LYS A 99 -1.00 -11.02 -3.56
C LYS A 99 -0.83 -10.23 -4.84
N GLN A 100 -0.69 -10.93 -5.97
CA GLN A 100 -0.62 -10.28 -7.27
C GLN A 100 -1.97 -9.63 -7.63
N VAL A 101 -1.91 -8.43 -8.18
CA VAL A 101 -3.06 -7.79 -8.83
C VAL A 101 -3.31 -8.50 -10.16
N GLU A 102 -4.55 -8.90 -10.40
CA GLU A 102 -4.90 -9.74 -11.57
C GLU A 102 -4.78 -9.01 -12.91
N GLY A 103 -4.93 -7.69 -12.92
CA GLY A 103 -4.77 -6.91 -14.14
C GLY A 103 -4.88 -5.41 -13.93
N SER A 104 -4.41 -4.68 -14.93
CA SER A 104 -4.63 -3.25 -15.08
C SER A 104 -5.62 -3.02 -16.21
N TYR A 105 -6.44 -1.99 -16.10
CA TYR A 105 -7.49 -1.69 -17.07
C TYR A 105 -7.44 -0.22 -17.47
N VAL A 106 -7.75 0.04 -18.74
CA VAL A 106 -7.82 1.39 -19.32
C VAL A 106 -9.23 1.67 -19.82
N ALA A 107 -9.73 2.88 -19.55
CA ALA A 107 -10.99 3.36 -20.09
C ALA A 107 -10.77 4.02 -21.45
N LYS A 108 -11.48 3.56 -22.48
CA LYS A 108 -11.49 4.14 -23.83
C LYS A 108 -12.95 4.42 -24.22
N GLY A 109 -13.35 5.69 -24.18
CA GLY A 109 -14.76 6.07 -24.26
C GLY A 109 -15.53 5.57 -23.03
N SER A 110 -16.66 4.91 -23.25
CA SER A 110 -17.49 4.31 -22.19
C SER A 110 -17.14 2.85 -21.86
N LYS A 111 -16.08 2.29 -22.48
CA LYS A 111 -15.67 0.90 -22.30
C LYS A 111 -14.37 0.79 -21.53
N ILE A 112 -14.29 -0.24 -20.69
CA ILE A 112 -13.10 -0.62 -19.93
C ILE A 112 -12.45 -1.81 -20.64
N HIS A 113 -11.14 -1.74 -20.84
CA HIS A 113 -10.36 -2.76 -21.52
C HIS A 113 -9.19 -3.19 -20.65
N LYS A 114 -8.94 -4.50 -20.57
CA LYS A 114 -7.74 -5.02 -19.90
C LYS A 114 -6.50 -4.59 -20.68
N VAL A 115 -5.51 -4.06 -19.96
CA VAL A 115 -4.18 -3.81 -20.50
C VAL A 115 -3.49 -5.17 -20.67
N PRO A 116 -3.00 -5.51 -21.87
CA PRO A 116 -2.35 -6.80 -22.12
C PRO A 116 -1.15 -7.04 -21.21
N ALA A 117 -1.09 -8.23 -20.61
CA ALA A 117 0.04 -8.68 -19.80
C ALA A 117 0.78 -9.89 -20.41
N THR A 118 0.28 -10.43 -21.53
CA THR A 118 0.90 -11.53 -22.28
C THR A 118 0.82 -11.28 -23.78
N ASP A 119 1.67 -11.96 -24.56
CA ASP A 119 1.68 -11.86 -26.02
C ASP A 119 0.32 -12.21 -26.64
N THR A 120 -0.37 -13.22 -26.11
CA THR A 120 -1.70 -13.64 -26.55
C THR A 120 -2.76 -12.56 -26.27
N GLU A 121 -2.71 -11.92 -25.10
CA GLU A 121 -3.59 -10.79 -24.79
C GLU A 121 -3.28 -9.58 -25.67
N ALA A 122 -2.00 -9.34 -26.00
CA ALA A 122 -1.60 -8.25 -26.87
C ALA A 122 -2.13 -8.46 -28.29
N ALA A 123 -1.99 -9.66 -28.83
CA ALA A 123 -2.51 -10.04 -30.14
C ALA A 123 -4.03 -9.90 -30.25
N THR A 124 -4.78 -10.24 -29.20
CA THR A 124 -6.26 -10.25 -29.21
C THR A 124 -6.90 -8.94 -28.75
N SER A 125 -6.15 -8.06 -28.07
CA SER A 125 -6.72 -6.82 -27.51
C SER A 125 -7.26 -5.87 -28.58
N PRO A 126 -8.47 -5.29 -28.40
CA PRO A 126 -9.05 -4.33 -29.34
C PRO A 126 -8.53 -2.88 -29.12
N LEU A 127 -7.53 -2.69 -28.26
CA LEU A 127 -7.04 -1.35 -27.90
C LEU A 127 -6.38 -0.61 -29.07
N MET A 128 -5.70 -1.35 -29.95
CA MET A 128 -4.94 -0.87 -31.10
C MET A 128 -5.27 -1.71 -32.34
N GLY A 129 -5.19 -1.11 -33.53
CA GLY A 129 -5.32 -1.83 -34.80
C GLY A 129 -4.10 -2.72 -35.09
N LEU A 130 -4.21 -3.68 -36.01
CA LEU A 130 -3.12 -4.62 -36.32
C LEU A 130 -1.83 -3.94 -36.80
N LEU A 131 -1.93 -2.80 -37.50
CA LEU A 131 -0.77 -2.05 -37.97
C LEU A 131 -0.10 -1.20 -36.87
N GLU A 132 -0.82 -0.94 -35.78
CA GLU A 132 -0.33 -0.17 -34.63
C GLU A 132 0.26 -1.06 -33.54
N LYS A 133 -0.01 -2.37 -33.59
CA LYS A 133 0.58 -3.39 -32.73
C LYS A 133 1.94 -3.82 -33.25
#